data_AF-A0A920RNW4-F1
#
_entry.id   AF-A0A920RNW4-F1
#
_cell.length_a   1.000
_cell.length_b   1.000
_cell.length_c   1.000
_cell.angle_alpha   90.00
_cell.angle_beta   90.00
_cell.angle_gamma   90.00
#
_symmetry.space_group_name_H-M   'P 1'
#
loop_
_entity.id
_entity.type
_entity.pdbx_description
1 polymer ?
#
loop_
_entity_poly.entity_id
_entity_poly.type
_entity_poly.pdbx_seq_one_letter_code
_entity_poly.pdbx_strand_id
1 'polypeptide(L)'
;MGENLIRLNSGEERRHLPVVRAQSRDSIYSHVGDRPLVAMSGNTDIEMFRGLLAWRNGQKNFFDDYSIFWWLGSDQNIVDFTRWKQQWNSAGSKNAVVAWQTPRPPEGDAIAWDRLGLSDFRLADQTQPVNRPEATDGTDAGANLDLLPSMLRAAVPTKD
;
A
#
# COMPACT_ATOMS: atom_id res chain seq x y z
N MET A 1 3.12 11.07 -3.26
CA MET A 1 2.74 9.70 -2.86
C MET A 1 2.94 9.52 -1.36
N GLY A 2 2.19 8.64 -0.71
CA GLY A 2 2.14 8.52 0.76
C GLY A 2 3.34 7.78 1.37
N GLU A 3 3.71 8.12 2.61
CA GLU A 3 4.84 7.53 3.33
C GLU A 3 4.55 6.10 3.83
N ASN A 4 3.37 5.90 4.43
CA ASN A 4 2.88 4.61 4.92
C ASN A 4 1.39 4.53 4.59
N LEU A 5 0.84 3.33 4.42
CA LEU A 5 -0.62 3.18 4.35
C LEU A 5 -1.26 3.53 5.68
N ILE A 6 -0.68 3.06 6.79
CA ILE A 6 -1.14 3.32 8.15
C ILE A 6 0.06 3.77 8.99
N ARG A 7 -0.09 4.91 9.67
CA ARG A 7 0.89 5.41 10.65
C ARG A 7 0.20 5.71 11.98
N LEU A 8 0.64 5.07 13.05
CA LEU A 8 0.25 5.41 14.43
C LEU A 8 1.46 5.90 15.21
N ASN A 9 1.31 7.01 15.93
CA ASN A 9 2.36 7.52 16.80
C ASN A 9 1.75 8.02 18.12
N SER A 10 2.08 7.40 19.25
CA SER A 10 1.61 7.86 20.57
C SER A 10 2.38 9.06 21.12
N GLY A 11 3.50 9.45 20.51
CA GLY A 11 4.37 10.53 20.97
C GLY A 11 5.20 10.11 22.19
N GLU A 12 5.75 11.09 22.90
CA GLU A 12 6.63 10.85 24.06
C GLU A 12 5.87 10.50 25.36
N GLU A 13 4.59 10.83 25.42
CA GLU A 13 3.72 10.52 26.55
C GLU A 13 2.86 9.28 26.25
N ARG A 14 2.52 8.51 27.29
CA ARG A 14 1.59 7.39 27.12
C ARG A 14 0.20 7.93 26.76
N ARG A 15 -0.22 7.68 25.52
CA ARG A 15 -1.54 8.05 25.00
C ARG A 15 -2.31 6.81 24.54
N HIS A 16 -3.63 6.88 24.65
CA HIS A 16 -4.49 5.86 24.08
C HIS A 16 -4.55 6.05 22.56
N LEU A 17 -4.17 5.02 21.81
CA LEU A 17 -4.25 5.00 20.35
C LEU A 17 -5.51 4.25 19.90
N PRO A 18 -6.13 4.67 18.79
CA PRO A 18 -7.29 3.97 18.26
C PRO A 18 -6.89 2.61 17.68
N VAL A 19 -7.79 1.64 17.80
CA VAL A 19 -7.69 0.37 17.08
C VAL A 19 -7.96 0.62 15.59
N VAL A 20 -7.06 0.14 14.73
CA VAL A 20 -7.17 0.21 13.28
C VAL A 20 -7.54 -1.16 12.73
N ARG A 21 -8.67 -1.24 12.04
CA ARG A 21 -9.11 -2.44 11.33
C ARG A 21 -9.05 -2.16 9.84
N ALA A 22 -8.15 -2.83 9.14
CA ALA A 22 -8.04 -2.76 7.70
C ALA A 22 -8.73 -3.97 7.07
N GLN A 23 -9.47 -3.76 5.99
CA GLN A 23 -10.07 -4.82 5.19
C GLN A 23 -9.68 -4.60 3.73
N SER A 24 -9.05 -5.59 3.12
CA SER A 24 -8.52 -5.45 1.76
C SER A 24 -8.47 -6.76 1.02
N ARG A 25 -9.02 -6.77 -0.19
CA ARG A 25 -9.02 -7.93 -1.09
C ARG A 25 -8.74 -7.46 -2.52
N ASP A 26 -8.11 -8.30 -3.32
CA ASP A 26 -7.88 -8.06 -4.76
C ASP A 26 -7.25 -6.67 -5.04
N SER A 27 -6.39 -6.20 -4.12
CA SER A 27 -5.83 -4.85 -4.12
C SER A 27 -4.33 -4.86 -4.38
N ILE A 28 -3.83 -3.81 -5.05
CA ILE A 28 -2.39 -3.56 -5.22
C ILE A 28 -1.95 -2.48 -4.24
N TYR A 29 -0.98 -2.81 -3.40
CA TYR A 29 -0.29 -1.88 -2.50
C TYR A 29 1.07 -1.59 -3.07
N SER A 30 1.39 -0.31 -3.22
CA SER A 30 2.69 0.12 -3.74
C SER A 30 3.18 1.34 -2.97
N HIS A 31 4.50 1.51 -2.93
CA HIS A 31 5.18 2.55 -2.16
C HIS A 31 6.07 3.43 -3.05
N VAL A 32 6.63 4.46 -2.43
CA VAL A 32 7.73 5.26 -3.00
C VAL A 32 8.92 5.16 -2.06
N GLY A 33 9.98 4.54 -2.55
CA GLY A 33 11.15 4.19 -1.76
C GLY A 33 10.84 3.13 -0.70
N ASP A 34 11.86 2.63 -0.02
CA ASP A 34 11.72 1.49 0.89
C ASP A 34 11.05 1.86 2.22
N ARG A 35 9.74 2.13 2.18
CA ARG A 35 8.94 2.56 3.33
C ARG A 35 8.04 1.43 3.83
N PRO A 36 7.83 1.34 5.15
CA PRO A 36 6.99 0.28 5.69
C PRO A 36 5.52 0.47 5.30
N LEU A 37 4.80 -0.63 5.05
CA LEU A 37 3.35 -0.56 4.78
C LEU A 37 2.60 0.03 5.98
N VAL A 38 2.93 -0.44 7.19
CA VAL A 38 2.40 0.05 8.46
C VAL A 38 3.55 0.47 9.38
N ALA A 39 3.47 1.66 9.95
CA ALA A 39 4.40 2.15 10.96
C ALA A 39 3.67 2.46 12.27
N MET A 40 4.15 1.92 13.39
CA MET A 40 3.66 2.27 14.73
C MET A 40 4.83 2.63 15.63
N SER A 41 4.72 3.72 16.39
CA SER A 41 5.79 4.23 17.26
C SER A 41 5.26 5.06 18.43
N GLY A 42 6.15 5.41 19.34
CA GLY A 42 5.87 6.26 20.50
C GLY A 42 6.07 5.53 21.82
N ASN A 43 5.70 6.17 22.91
CA ASN A 43 5.89 5.68 24.27
C ASN A 43 4.78 4.71 24.66
N THR A 44 4.74 3.55 24.00
CA THR A 44 3.76 2.47 24.23
C THR A 44 4.42 1.12 24.03
N ASP A 45 3.91 0.10 24.71
CA ASP A 45 4.42 -1.26 24.62
C ASP A 45 4.16 -1.88 23.23
N ILE A 46 5.09 -2.71 22.76
CA ILE A 46 5.01 -3.36 21.44
C ILE A 46 3.83 -4.34 21.36
N GLU A 47 3.53 -5.08 22.42
CA GLU A 47 2.38 -5.98 22.45
C GLU A 47 1.07 -5.19 22.39
N MET A 48 1.05 -3.99 22.98
CA MET A 48 -0.09 -3.08 22.82
C MET A 48 -0.22 -2.62 21.37
N PHE A 49 0.86 -2.24 20.68
CA PHE A 49 0.79 -1.93 19.25
C PHE A 49 0.27 -3.11 18.41
N ARG A 50 0.71 -4.34 18.72
CA ARG A 50 0.22 -5.54 18.04
C ARG A 50 -1.28 -5.74 18.22
N GLY A 51 -1.83 -5.39 19.37
CA GLY A 51 -3.26 -5.42 19.64
C GLY A 51 -4.09 -4.33 18.96
N LEU A 52 -3.45 -3.25 18.49
CA LEU A 52 -4.14 -2.12 17.86
C LEU A 52 -4.42 -2.32 16.37
N LEU A 53 -3.67 -3.19 15.68
CA LEU A 53 -3.91 -3.49 14.28
C LEU A 53 -4.67 -4.80 14.13
N ALA A 54 -5.68 -4.79 13.26
CA ALA A 54 -6.25 -6.02 12.73
C ALA A 54 -6.36 -5.91 11.20
N TRP A 55 -5.70 -6.81 10.48
CA TRP A 55 -5.81 -6.90 9.03
C TRP A 55 -6.73 -8.05 8.64
N ARG A 56 -7.93 -7.73 8.15
CA ARG A 56 -8.97 -8.70 7.79
C ARG A 56 -9.06 -8.89 6.28
N ASN A 57 -9.40 -10.12 5.89
CA ASN A 57 -9.70 -10.50 4.50
C ASN A 57 -8.57 -10.19 3.52
N GLY A 58 -7.31 -10.30 3.93
CA GLY A 58 -6.10 -10.03 3.14
C GLY A 58 -5.87 -10.99 1.96
N GLN A 59 -6.92 -11.33 1.21
CA GLN A 59 -6.89 -12.31 0.14
C GLN A 59 -6.52 -11.67 -1.19
N LYS A 60 -5.63 -12.35 -1.93
CA LYS A 60 -5.19 -11.93 -3.27
C LYS A 60 -4.73 -10.46 -3.35
N ASN A 61 -4.17 -9.92 -2.27
CA ASN A 61 -3.52 -8.63 -2.33
C ASN A 61 -2.12 -8.80 -2.94
N PHE A 62 -1.73 -7.85 -3.76
CA PHE A 62 -0.39 -7.78 -4.31
C PHE A 62 0.35 -6.61 -3.67
N PHE A 63 1.50 -6.90 -3.09
CA PHE A 63 2.38 -5.90 -2.49
C PHE A 63 3.58 -5.71 -3.41
N ASP A 64 3.79 -4.47 -3.83
CA ASP A 64 4.82 -4.09 -4.79
C ASP A 64 6.16 -3.92 -4.07
N ASP A 65 6.87 -5.04 -3.93
CA ASP A 65 8.22 -5.15 -3.38
C ASP A 65 8.44 -4.40 -2.05
N TYR A 66 7.56 -4.63 -1.08
CA TYR A 66 7.74 -4.12 0.27
C TYR A 66 8.82 -4.95 0.99
N SER A 67 9.88 -4.33 1.50
CA SER A 67 10.82 -5.00 2.40
C SER A 67 10.26 -5.11 3.82
N ILE A 68 9.53 -4.07 4.27
CA ILE A 68 8.95 -3.96 5.62
C ILE A 68 7.43 -3.82 5.51
N PHE A 69 6.70 -4.76 6.13
CA PHE A 69 5.24 -4.70 6.19
C PHE A 69 4.75 -4.00 7.44
N TRP A 70 5.41 -4.22 8.57
CA TRP A 70 5.06 -3.57 9.81
C TRP A 70 6.32 -3.23 10.60
N TRP A 71 6.55 -1.95 10.80
CA TRP A 71 7.60 -1.43 11.68
C TRP A 71 7.00 -0.98 13.01
N LEU A 72 7.58 -1.45 14.11
CA LEU A 72 7.08 -1.24 15.48
C LEU A 72 8.14 -0.50 16.31
N GLY A 73 8.34 0.79 16.03
CA GLY A 73 9.13 1.70 16.85
C GLY A 73 10.66 1.51 16.78
N SER A 74 11.14 0.37 16.30
CA SER A 74 12.57 0.11 16.10
C SER A 74 12.83 -0.94 15.02
N ASP A 75 14.04 -0.94 14.47
CA ASP A 75 14.46 -1.86 13.40
C ASP A 75 14.63 -3.31 13.89
N GLN A 76 14.65 -3.51 15.21
CA GLN A 76 14.60 -4.85 15.81
C GLN A 76 13.19 -5.45 15.77
N ASN A 77 12.16 -4.62 15.59
CA ASN A 77 10.76 -5.02 15.65
C ASN A 77 10.08 -4.79 14.29
N ILE A 78 10.58 -5.53 13.30
CA ILE A 78 10.07 -5.54 11.93
C ILE A 78 9.32 -6.84 11.65
N VAL A 79 8.18 -6.71 10.97
CA VAL A 79 7.43 -7.80 10.37
C VAL A 79 7.62 -7.74 8.86
N ASP A 80 8.18 -8.79 8.29
CA ASP A 80 8.29 -9.01 6.85
C ASP A 80 7.02 -9.63 6.26
N PHE A 81 7.00 -9.84 4.94
CA PHE A 81 5.85 -10.45 4.27
C PHE A 81 5.51 -11.86 4.80
N THR A 82 6.52 -12.67 5.13
CA THR A 82 6.32 -14.05 5.58
C THR A 82 5.56 -14.08 6.90
N ARG A 83 6.03 -13.30 7.88
CA ARG A 83 5.38 -13.17 9.19
C ARG A 83 4.01 -12.49 9.07
N TRP A 84 3.90 -11.48 8.21
CA TRP A 84 2.61 -10.82 7.92
C TRP A 84 1.56 -11.80 7.41
N LYS A 85 1.94 -12.66 6.45
CA LYS A 85 1.06 -13.67 5.87
C LYS A 85 0.64 -14.72 6.91
N GLN A 86 1.57 -15.16 7.76
CA GLN A 86 1.29 -16.08 8.88
C GLN A 86 0.32 -15.46 9.89
N GLN A 87 0.53 -14.20 10.27
CA GLN A 87 -0.29 -13.52 11.28
C GLN A 87 -1.75 -13.31 10.82
N TRP A 88 -1.96 -12.95 9.55
CA TRP A 88 -3.27 -12.54 9.05
C TRP A 88 -3.96 -13.54 8.13
N ASN A 89 -3.36 -14.72 7.90
CA ASN A 89 -3.85 -15.72 6.95
C ASN A 89 -4.17 -15.11 5.57
N SER A 90 -3.20 -14.38 5.00
CA SER A 90 -3.35 -13.64 3.74
C SER A 90 -3.29 -14.58 2.52
N ALA A 91 -4.32 -15.42 2.37
CA ALA A 91 -4.39 -16.44 1.33
C ALA A 91 -4.32 -15.84 -0.09
N GLY A 92 -3.50 -16.41 -0.97
CA GLY A 92 -3.32 -15.93 -2.34
C GLY A 92 -2.58 -14.59 -2.49
N SER A 93 -2.26 -13.90 -1.38
CA SER A 93 -1.46 -12.67 -1.45
C SER A 93 -0.01 -12.95 -1.79
N LYS A 94 0.61 -12.00 -2.48
CA LYS A 94 2.00 -12.04 -2.97
C LYS A 94 2.71 -10.72 -2.70
N ASN A 95 4.02 -10.78 -2.47
CA ASN A 95 4.91 -9.63 -2.46
C ASN A 95 5.97 -9.85 -3.53
N ALA A 96 5.97 -9.02 -4.56
CA ALA A 96 6.90 -9.08 -5.69
C ALA A 96 6.89 -7.73 -6.41
N VAL A 97 7.86 -7.50 -7.30
CA VAL A 97 7.88 -6.31 -8.14
C VAL A 97 6.67 -6.32 -9.08
N VAL A 98 5.81 -5.31 -8.97
CA VAL A 98 4.73 -5.06 -9.92
C VAL A 98 5.33 -4.43 -11.16
N ALA A 99 5.01 -5.00 -12.32
CA ALA A 99 5.41 -4.43 -13.58
C ALA A 99 4.35 -3.44 -14.08
N TRP A 100 4.56 -2.18 -13.72
CA TRP A 100 3.80 -1.03 -14.20
C TRP A 100 4.14 -0.72 -15.66
N GLN A 101 3.17 -0.21 -16.43
CA GLN A 101 3.37 0.22 -17.82
C GLN A 101 4.44 1.32 -17.90
N THR A 102 4.43 2.25 -16.95
CA THR A 102 5.47 3.25 -16.77
C THR A 102 6.33 2.82 -15.58
N PRO A 103 7.59 2.38 -15.79
CA PRO A 103 8.45 1.95 -14.69
C PRO A 103 8.69 3.09 -13.71
N ARG A 104 8.66 2.76 -12.42
CA ARG A 104 8.95 3.75 -11.36
C ARG A 104 10.47 3.92 -11.21
N PRO A 105 10.95 5.15 -10.98
CA PRO A 105 12.36 5.37 -10.69
C PRO A 105 12.77 4.62 -9.41
N PRO A 106 13.91 3.90 -9.40
CA PRO A 106 14.36 3.14 -8.24
C PRO A 106 14.63 4.01 -7.01
N GLU A 107 15.00 5.27 -7.21
CA GLU A 107 15.31 6.21 -6.12
C GLU A 107 14.07 6.94 -5.58
N GLY A 108 12.87 6.60 -6.04
CA GLY A 108 11.64 7.12 -5.46
C GLY A 108 11.48 8.64 -5.60
N ASP A 109 12.15 9.27 -6.57
CA ASP A 109 11.93 10.68 -6.86
C ASP A 109 10.44 10.87 -7.18
N ALA A 110 9.77 11.60 -6.29
CA ALA A 110 8.35 11.81 -6.37
C ALA A 110 8.03 12.53 -7.68
N ILE A 111 7.43 11.81 -8.65
CA ILE A 111 6.79 12.44 -9.79
C ILE A 111 5.78 13.43 -9.21
N ALA A 112 5.88 14.69 -9.60
CA ALA A 112 4.99 15.74 -9.13
C ALA A 112 3.53 15.34 -9.43
N TRP A 113 2.63 15.58 -8.49
CA TRP A 113 1.24 15.09 -8.57
C TRP A 113 0.51 15.55 -9.84
N ASP A 114 0.83 16.74 -10.34
CA ASP A 114 0.30 17.33 -11.57
C ASP A 114 0.84 16.69 -12.86
N ARG A 115 1.90 15.88 -12.75
CA ARG A 115 2.50 15.12 -13.85
C ARG A 115 2.08 13.66 -13.88
N LEU A 116 1.39 13.17 -12.84
CA LEU A 116 0.88 11.81 -12.80
C LEU A 116 -0.31 11.64 -13.75
N GLY A 117 -0.19 10.71 -14.68
CA GLY A 117 -1.24 10.31 -15.62
C GLY A 117 -1.75 8.88 -15.37
N LEU A 118 -2.81 8.49 -16.08
CA LEU A 118 -3.37 7.13 -15.95
C LEU A 118 -2.35 6.03 -16.28
N SER A 119 -1.43 6.27 -17.23
CA SER A 119 -0.36 5.34 -17.59
C SER A 119 0.62 5.03 -16.46
N ASP A 120 0.71 5.90 -15.44
CA ASP A 120 1.57 5.68 -14.27
C ASP A 120 0.95 4.69 -13.28
N PHE A 121 -0.34 4.41 -13.42
CA PHE A 121 -1.11 3.47 -12.59
C PHE A 121 -1.61 2.25 -13.38
N ARG A 122 -1.27 2.13 -14.66
CA ARG A 122 -1.60 0.98 -15.49
C ARG A 122 -0.57 -0.12 -15.32
N LEU A 123 -1.03 -1.37 -15.30
CA LEU A 123 -0.18 -2.55 -15.37
C LEU A 123 0.35 -2.72 -16.80
N ALA A 124 1.55 -3.27 -16.95
CA ALA A 124 2.08 -3.59 -18.26
C ALA A 124 1.38 -4.84 -18.85
N ASP A 125 1.07 -4.81 -20.14
CA ASP A 125 0.34 -5.91 -20.80
C ASP A 125 1.20 -7.17 -21.04
N GLN A 126 2.53 -7.05 -20.99
CA GLN A 126 3.50 -8.11 -21.32
C GLN A 126 4.26 -8.67 -20.11
N THR A 127 3.67 -8.62 -18.93
CA THR A 127 4.31 -9.15 -17.72
C THR A 127 4.28 -10.68 -17.71
N GLN A 128 5.32 -11.31 -17.16
CA GLN A 128 5.25 -12.75 -16.90
C GLN A 128 4.01 -13.05 -16.02
N PRO A 129 3.19 -14.07 -16.35
CA PRO A 129 1.93 -14.35 -15.65
C PRO A 129 2.07 -14.47 -14.12
N VAL A 130 3.24 -14.93 -13.65
CA VAL A 130 3.52 -15.11 -12.22
C VAL A 130 3.49 -13.81 -11.42
N ASN A 131 3.81 -12.68 -12.06
CA ASN A 131 3.91 -11.34 -11.46
C ASN A 131 2.72 -10.44 -11.83
N ARG A 132 1.71 -10.97 -12.53
CA ARG A 132 0.48 -10.24 -12.82
C ARG A 132 -0.41 -10.25 -11.57
N PRO A 133 -0.76 -9.09 -11.02
CA PRO A 133 -1.77 -9.01 -9.97
C PRO A 133 -3.12 -9.43 -10.54
N GLU A 134 -3.68 -10.54 -10.05
CA GLU A 134 -4.98 -11.07 -10.49
C GLU A 134 -6.00 -11.02 -9.37
N ALA A 135 -7.19 -10.53 -9.68
CA ALA A 135 -8.35 -10.53 -8.81
C ALA A 135 -8.94 -11.94 -8.64
N THR A 136 -9.98 -12.06 -7.83
CA THR A 136 -10.61 -13.36 -7.56
C THR A 136 -11.29 -13.97 -8.78
N ASP A 137 -11.82 -13.13 -9.66
CA ASP A 137 -12.50 -13.48 -10.90
C ASP A 137 -11.56 -13.72 -12.09
N GLY A 138 -10.23 -13.60 -11.88
CA GLY A 138 -9.22 -13.77 -12.92
C GLY A 138 -8.98 -12.53 -13.79
N THR A 139 -9.60 -11.39 -13.47
CA THR A 139 -9.27 -10.08 -14.04
C THR A 139 -8.04 -9.47 -13.37
N ASP A 140 -7.54 -8.33 -13.88
CA ASP A 140 -6.46 -7.60 -13.22
C ASP A 140 -6.89 -7.11 -11.83
N ALA A 141 -6.05 -7.32 -10.82
CA ALA A 141 -6.28 -6.72 -9.52
C ALA A 141 -6.17 -5.20 -9.60
N GLY A 142 -7.00 -4.49 -8.84
CA GLY A 142 -7.14 -3.04 -8.90
C GLY A 142 -8.43 -2.57 -9.55
N ALA A 143 -8.55 -1.25 -9.75
CA ALA A 143 -9.75 -0.65 -10.33
C ALA A 143 -9.62 -0.55 -11.85
N ASN A 144 -10.71 -0.84 -12.58
CA ASN A 144 -10.81 -0.47 -13.98
C ASN A 144 -10.86 1.06 -14.09
N LEU A 145 -9.76 1.66 -14.54
CA LEU A 145 -9.61 3.12 -14.63
C LEU A 145 -10.61 3.75 -15.61
N ASP A 146 -11.11 3.01 -16.59
CA ASP A 146 -12.11 3.49 -17.54
C ASP A 146 -13.50 3.65 -16.90
N LEU A 147 -13.71 3.04 -15.72
CA LEU A 147 -14.93 3.20 -14.91
C LEU A 147 -14.82 4.35 -13.90
N LEU A 148 -13.67 4.99 -13.78
CA LEU A 148 -13.52 6.13 -12.89
C LEU A 148 -14.32 7.33 -13.44
N PRO A 149 -14.99 8.12 -12.56
CA PRO A 149 -15.66 9.33 -12.99
C PRO A 149 -14.67 10.25 -13.73
N SER A 150 -15.08 10.79 -14.88
CA SER A 150 -14.28 11.79 -15.56
C SER A 150 -14.13 13.01 -14.65
N MET A 151 -12.89 13.38 -14.34
CA MET A 151 -12.60 14.63 -13.66
C MET A 151 -13.02 15.76 -14.60
N LEU A 152 -14.24 16.28 -14.43
CA LEU A 152 -14.66 17.52 -15.07
C LEU A 152 -13.60 18.57 -14.70
N ARG A 153 -12.79 19.00 -15.69
CA ARG A 153 -11.93 20.17 -15.53
C ARG A 153 -12.86 21.30 -15.11
N ALA A 154 -12.73 21.76 -13.86
CA ALA A 154 -13.39 22.98 -13.44
C ALA A 154 -13.01 24.07 -14.45
N ALA A 155 -14.00 24.60 -15.15
CA ALA A 155 -13.79 25.67 -16.10
C ALA A 155 -13.08 26.80 -15.35
N VAL A 156 -11.88 27.16 -15.80
CA VAL A 156 -11.19 28.35 -15.31
C VAL A 156 -12.12 29.51 -15.65
N PRO A 157 -12.65 30.26 -14.67
CA PRO A 157 -13.48 31.41 -14.98
C PRO A 157 -12.60 32.42 -15.72
N THR A 158 -12.95 32.68 -16.98
CA THR A 158 -12.41 33.80 -17.75
C THR A 158 -12.74 35.08 -16.99
N LYS A 159 -11.71 35.81 -16.56
CA LYS A 159 -11.86 37.20 -16.11
C LYS A 159 -12.15 38.04 -17.35
N ASP A 160 -13.35 38.60 -17.40
CA ASP A 160 -13.65 39.80 -18.17
C ASP A 160 -13.10 41.04 -17.44
#